data_AF-A0A957DHL3-F1
#
_entry.id   AF-A0A957DHL3-F1
#
_cell.length_a   1.000
_cell.length_b   1.000
_cell.length_c   1.000
_cell.angle_alpha   90.00
_cell.angle_beta   90.00
_cell.angle_gamma   90.00
#
_symmetry.space_group_name_H-M   'P 1'
#
loop_
_entity.id
_entity.type
_entity.pdbx_description
1 polymer ?
#
loop_
_entity_poly.entity_id
_entity_poly.type
_entity_poly.pdbx_seq_one_letter_code
_entity_poly.pdbx_strand_id
1 'polypeptide(L)'
;MQQIVECVPNFSDGRRPEVYNAIADAVRGTPGAHVLSVSPDADHNRTVITFVGPPAAVEEAAFRAIAKAAELINLDNHQGEHPRIGATDVCPFVPVQDVTLADCVAMARRLGQRVGAELGIAVYLYEAAATRPDREKLAGIRKGEYEQWKAEVATNPDRLPDFGPAEPKSWGATVIGARPFLIAYNIYLNTDNVDIANKIARAVRYISGGFRYVQGLGFLVEGQAQVSMNLTNFEKTPIYRVQEAVRREAARYGLTITKAELVGLTPQQALLDAAQWYLQLDELPPEQILERQLAQAEAADNARAPLAFIEAVADKTPTPGGGSVAALAGALAAALTQMMAGLTVGRKKYADVTEEAGQVLDEAGALRAKLTAAIAEDAAAFEAVMAAYRRKDGDEAARVAAIEQAMMGAGESPLRVARLSRDVARLARRIVAVGNVNAVTDGASAGIMAHAAVQAASLNVKINAQSLQNQELAGAWVAEVNALLTETRDLADAIVAIAGERGGFR
;
A
#
# COMPACT_ATOMS: atom_id res chain seq x y z
N MET A 1 8.31 11.24 5.96
CA MET A 1 7.58 10.09 6.53
C MET A 1 6.37 9.84 5.65
N GLN A 2 6.01 8.57 5.42
CA GLN A 2 4.96 8.20 4.47
C GLN A 2 3.59 8.30 5.15
N GLN A 3 2.65 9.01 4.52
CA GLN A 3 1.27 9.11 5.01
C GLN A 3 0.59 7.74 4.90
N ILE A 4 -0.07 7.30 5.98
CA ILE A 4 -0.81 6.03 6.00
C ILE A 4 -2.24 6.28 6.45
N VAL A 5 -3.18 5.79 5.63
CA VAL A 5 -4.61 5.74 5.91
C VAL A 5 -5.03 4.28 5.90
N GLU A 6 -5.87 3.90 6.86
CA GLU A 6 -6.59 2.63 6.85
C GLU A 6 -7.98 2.84 6.24
N CYS A 7 -8.42 1.89 5.43
CA CYS A 7 -9.77 1.80 4.94
C CYS A 7 -10.36 0.45 5.30
N VAL A 8 -11.58 0.45 5.85
CA VAL A 8 -12.23 -0.74 6.42
C VAL A 8 -13.62 -0.97 5.82
N PRO A 9 -13.76 -1.16 4.49
CA PRO A 9 -15.06 -1.37 3.88
C PRO A 9 -15.74 -2.67 4.33
N ASN A 10 -17.06 -2.60 4.40
CA ASN A 10 -17.94 -3.68 4.78
C ASN A 10 -18.80 -4.04 3.57
N PHE A 11 -18.70 -5.29 3.13
CA PHE A 11 -19.42 -5.81 1.98
C PHE A 11 -20.50 -6.77 2.43
N SER A 12 -21.68 -6.68 1.81
CA SER A 12 -22.82 -7.56 2.08
C SER A 12 -22.68 -8.90 1.37
N ASP A 13 -21.62 -9.62 1.71
CA ASP A 13 -21.42 -11.03 1.42
C ASP A 13 -20.42 -11.63 2.40
N GLY A 14 -20.77 -12.72 3.08
CA GLY A 14 -19.85 -13.46 3.97
C GLY A 14 -19.80 -14.95 3.67
N ARG A 15 -20.43 -15.40 2.57
CA ARG A 15 -20.68 -16.83 2.29
C ARG A 15 -20.06 -17.30 0.96
N ARG A 16 -19.68 -16.38 0.08
CA ARG A 16 -19.17 -16.66 -1.27
C ARG A 16 -17.70 -16.24 -1.40
N PRO A 17 -16.74 -17.14 -1.13
CA PRO A 17 -15.32 -16.84 -1.21
C PRO A 17 -14.86 -16.23 -2.53
N GLU A 18 -15.42 -16.69 -3.64
CA GLU A 18 -15.16 -16.15 -4.97
C GLU A 18 -15.53 -14.67 -5.08
N VAL A 19 -16.58 -14.21 -4.39
CA VAL A 19 -17.05 -12.82 -4.43
C VAL A 19 -16.15 -11.93 -3.59
N TYR A 20 -15.97 -12.24 -2.31
CA TYR A 20 -15.20 -11.36 -1.43
C TYR A 20 -13.69 -11.39 -1.74
N ASN A 21 -13.15 -12.50 -2.29
CA ASN A 21 -11.77 -12.51 -2.77
C ASN A 21 -11.61 -11.69 -4.04
N ALA A 22 -12.56 -11.70 -4.98
CA ALA A 22 -12.51 -10.84 -6.17
C ALA A 22 -12.52 -9.34 -5.80
N ILE A 23 -13.28 -8.97 -4.77
CA ILE A 23 -13.28 -7.60 -4.23
C ILE A 23 -11.92 -7.29 -3.57
N ALA A 24 -11.36 -8.21 -2.77
CA ALA A 24 -10.04 -8.05 -2.18
C ALA A 24 -8.93 -7.94 -3.26
N ASP A 25 -9.03 -8.69 -4.35
CA ASP A 25 -8.07 -8.65 -5.45
C ASP A 25 -8.12 -7.33 -6.22
N ALA A 26 -9.29 -6.69 -6.32
CA ALA A 26 -9.40 -5.33 -6.87
C ALA A 26 -8.61 -4.31 -6.02
N VAL A 27 -8.55 -4.51 -4.70
CA VAL A 27 -7.70 -3.72 -3.80
C VAL A 27 -6.22 -4.07 -4.02
N ARG A 28 -5.86 -5.37 -4.03
CA ARG A 28 -4.46 -5.81 -4.24
C ARG A 28 -3.87 -5.36 -5.56
N GLY A 29 -4.70 -5.23 -6.60
CA GLY A 29 -4.31 -4.72 -7.92
C GLY A 29 -4.08 -3.19 -7.98
N THR A 30 -4.22 -2.48 -6.86
CA THR A 30 -3.99 -1.03 -6.78
C THR A 30 -2.59 -0.74 -6.23
N PRO A 31 -1.67 -0.14 -7.03
CA PRO A 31 -0.33 0.17 -6.57
C PRO A 31 -0.33 1.05 -5.31
N GLY A 32 0.39 0.60 -4.28
CA GLY A 32 0.52 1.32 -3.00
C GLY A 32 -0.59 1.05 -1.97
N ALA A 33 -1.62 0.26 -2.31
CA ALA A 33 -2.60 -0.24 -1.34
C ALA A 33 -2.26 -1.67 -0.93
N HIS A 34 -2.36 -1.97 0.36
CA HIS A 34 -2.01 -3.27 0.94
C HIS A 34 -3.17 -3.83 1.75
N VAL A 35 -3.74 -4.96 1.29
CA VAL A 35 -4.75 -5.70 2.06
C VAL A 35 -4.08 -6.32 3.28
N LEU A 36 -4.54 -5.94 4.47
CA LEU A 36 -4.07 -6.48 5.74
C LEU A 36 -4.92 -7.65 6.22
N SER A 37 -6.24 -7.61 5.97
CA SER A 37 -7.16 -8.65 6.40
C SER A 37 -8.39 -8.73 5.49
N VAL A 38 -8.91 -9.95 5.35
CA VAL A 38 -10.23 -10.25 4.78
C VAL A 38 -10.94 -11.12 5.81
N SER A 39 -11.97 -10.59 6.44
CA SER A 39 -12.69 -11.23 7.56
C SER A 39 -14.16 -11.45 7.18
N PRO A 40 -14.47 -12.60 6.55
CA PRO A 40 -15.84 -12.99 6.25
C PRO A 40 -16.55 -13.54 7.51
N ASP A 41 -17.84 -13.28 7.61
CA ASP A 41 -18.73 -13.77 8.66
C ASP A 41 -20.00 -14.35 7.99
N ALA A 42 -20.17 -15.67 8.10
CA ALA A 42 -21.24 -16.39 7.41
C ALA A 42 -22.62 -16.17 8.05
N ASP A 43 -22.68 -15.95 9.37
CA ASP A 43 -23.92 -15.73 10.11
C ASP A 43 -24.47 -14.33 9.84
N HIS A 44 -23.59 -13.32 9.97
CA HIS A 44 -23.90 -11.93 9.61
C HIS A 44 -23.99 -11.71 8.09
N ASN A 45 -23.55 -12.69 7.29
CA ASN A 45 -23.43 -12.65 5.83
C ASN A 45 -22.76 -11.36 5.34
N ARG A 46 -21.61 -11.04 5.93
CA ARG A 46 -20.85 -9.81 5.70
C ARG A 46 -19.35 -10.13 5.65
N THR A 47 -18.60 -9.39 4.85
CA THR A 47 -17.13 -9.42 4.88
C THR A 47 -16.59 -8.05 5.18
N VAL A 48 -15.64 -7.98 6.12
CA VAL A 48 -14.84 -6.79 6.38
C VAL A 48 -13.50 -6.96 5.69
N ILE A 49 -13.14 -6.03 4.80
CA ILE A 49 -11.81 -5.99 4.22
C ILE A 49 -11.08 -4.81 4.85
N THR A 50 -9.85 -5.03 5.31
CA THR A 50 -9.00 -3.99 5.87
C THR A 50 -7.78 -3.82 5.00
N PHE A 51 -7.50 -2.59 4.57
CA PHE A 51 -6.30 -2.27 3.80
C PHE A 51 -5.75 -0.90 4.16
N VAL A 52 -4.45 -0.72 3.91
CA VAL A 52 -3.71 0.51 4.22
C VAL A 52 -2.88 0.98 3.04
N GLY A 53 -2.49 2.25 3.06
CA GLY A 53 -1.55 2.82 2.10
C GLY A 53 -1.59 4.35 2.11
N PRO A 54 -0.86 4.99 1.17
CA PRO A 54 -0.96 6.42 0.96
C PRO A 54 -2.40 6.85 0.59
N PRO A 55 -2.82 8.07 0.97
CA PRO A 55 -4.18 8.56 0.74
C PRO A 55 -4.73 8.31 -0.67
N ALA A 56 -3.95 8.61 -1.71
CA ALA A 56 -4.37 8.44 -3.11
C ALA A 56 -4.56 6.97 -3.51
N ALA A 57 -3.68 6.08 -3.05
CA ALA A 57 -3.75 4.65 -3.36
C ALA A 57 -4.96 4.00 -2.65
N VAL A 58 -5.20 4.39 -1.40
CA VAL A 58 -6.33 3.91 -0.60
C VAL A 58 -7.67 4.40 -1.17
N GLU A 59 -7.74 5.65 -1.63
CA GLU A 59 -8.93 6.21 -2.29
C GLU A 59 -9.26 5.46 -3.60
N GLU A 60 -8.25 5.17 -4.43
CA GLU A 60 -8.41 4.40 -5.67
C GLU A 60 -8.82 2.94 -5.39
N ALA A 61 -8.19 2.30 -4.42
CA ALA A 61 -8.51 0.93 -4.05
C ALA A 61 -9.94 0.81 -3.51
N ALA A 62 -10.38 1.76 -2.69
CA ALA A 62 -11.76 1.82 -2.20
C ALA A 62 -12.77 1.98 -3.35
N PHE A 63 -12.48 2.84 -4.32
CA PHE A 63 -13.32 3.01 -5.52
C PHE A 63 -13.46 1.70 -6.31
N ARG A 64 -12.35 1.02 -6.59
CA ARG A 64 -12.35 -0.25 -7.32
C ARG A 64 -13.08 -1.36 -6.57
N ALA A 65 -12.92 -1.42 -5.25
CA ALA A 65 -13.61 -2.40 -4.41
C ALA A 65 -15.13 -2.16 -4.42
N ILE A 66 -15.58 -0.91 -4.33
CA ILE A 66 -17.00 -0.53 -4.43
C ILE A 66 -17.57 -0.90 -5.81
N ALA A 67 -16.86 -0.56 -6.89
CA ALA A 67 -17.27 -0.92 -8.25
C ALA A 67 -17.42 -2.44 -8.42
N LYS A 68 -16.42 -3.20 -7.97
CA LYS A 68 -16.44 -4.67 -8.03
C LYS A 68 -17.57 -5.27 -7.19
N ALA A 69 -17.85 -4.71 -6.01
CA ALA A 69 -18.95 -5.17 -5.17
C ALA A 69 -20.32 -4.94 -5.83
N ALA A 70 -20.52 -3.78 -6.48
CA ALA A 70 -21.77 -3.47 -7.19
C ALA A 70 -22.03 -4.40 -8.39
N GLU A 71 -20.98 -4.93 -9.02
CA GLU A 71 -21.09 -5.94 -10.09
C GLU A 71 -21.46 -7.33 -9.56
N LEU A 72 -20.94 -7.73 -8.41
CA LEU A 72 -20.99 -9.12 -7.92
C LEU A 72 -22.10 -9.38 -6.88
N ILE A 73 -22.58 -8.35 -6.20
CA ILE A 73 -23.53 -8.47 -5.09
C ILE A 73 -24.87 -7.85 -5.49
N ASN A 74 -25.91 -8.70 -5.47
CA ASN A 74 -27.29 -8.28 -5.62
C ASN A 74 -28.02 -8.43 -4.27
N LEU A 75 -28.43 -7.30 -3.68
CA LEU A 75 -29.10 -7.28 -2.38
C LEU A 75 -30.53 -7.83 -2.42
N ASP A 76 -31.18 -7.91 -3.59
CA ASP A 76 -32.50 -8.55 -3.71
C ASP A 76 -32.45 -10.04 -3.33
N ASN A 77 -31.26 -10.65 -3.37
CA ASN A 77 -31.02 -12.04 -3.00
C ASN A 77 -30.19 -12.17 -1.70
N HIS A 78 -29.93 -11.06 -0.98
CA HIS A 78 -29.09 -11.07 0.22
C HIS A 78 -29.94 -11.09 1.50
N GLN A 79 -29.61 -12.02 2.40
CA GLN A 79 -30.11 -12.06 3.77
C GLN A 79 -28.97 -12.37 4.73
N GLY A 80 -28.93 -11.65 5.87
CA GLY A 80 -27.96 -11.84 6.95
C GLY A 80 -28.45 -11.14 8.22
N GLU A 81 -27.92 -11.54 9.38
CA GLU A 81 -28.34 -10.97 10.66
C GLU A 81 -27.87 -9.52 10.88
N HIS A 82 -26.86 -9.09 10.11
CA HIS A 82 -26.30 -7.76 10.25
C HIS A 82 -27.05 -6.72 9.40
N PRO A 83 -27.49 -5.58 9.99
CA PRO A 83 -28.16 -4.52 9.26
C PRO A 83 -27.31 -3.97 8.11
N ARG A 84 -27.90 -3.85 6.92
CA ARG A 84 -27.20 -3.45 5.68
C ARG A 84 -28.08 -2.61 4.75
N ILE A 85 -27.46 -1.72 3.97
CA ILE A 85 -28.17 -0.96 2.92
C ILE A 85 -27.50 -1.01 1.53
N GLY A 86 -26.32 -1.63 1.41
CA GLY A 86 -25.51 -1.61 0.18
C GLY A 86 -24.66 -2.85 -0.01
N ALA A 87 -24.38 -3.21 -1.26
CA ALA A 87 -23.35 -4.20 -1.63
C ALA A 87 -22.00 -3.84 -0.98
N THR A 88 -21.63 -2.57 -1.02
CA THR A 88 -20.74 -1.94 -0.05
C THR A 88 -21.58 -1.10 0.90
N ASP A 89 -21.72 -1.58 2.13
CA ASP A 89 -22.63 -1.02 3.12
C ASP A 89 -22.01 0.20 3.82
N VAL A 90 -20.74 0.10 4.25
CA VAL A 90 -19.97 1.26 4.73
C VAL A 90 -18.50 1.16 4.35
N CYS A 91 -17.89 2.28 3.97
CA CYS A 91 -16.49 2.43 3.58
C CYS A 91 -15.84 3.61 4.33
N PRO A 92 -15.31 3.38 5.54
CA PRO A 92 -14.65 4.42 6.33
C PRO A 92 -13.15 4.53 6.07
N PHE A 93 -12.65 5.76 6.15
CA PHE A 93 -11.23 6.08 6.28
C PHE A 93 -10.85 6.39 7.73
N VAL A 94 -9.71 5.86 8.17
CA VAL A 94 -9.17 6.01 9.52
C VAL A 94 -7.73 6.53 9.42
N PRO A 95 -7.39 7.65 10.09
CA PRO A 95 -6.02 8.16 10.10
C PRO A 95 -5.11 7.21 10.90
N VAL A 96 -3.96 6.83 10.33
CA VAL A 96 -2.98 5.95 10.98
C VAL A 96 -1.65 6.67 11.25
N GLN A 97 -1.02 7.23 10.22
CA GLN A 97 0.29 7.89 10.36
C GLN A 97 0.37 9.13 9.47
N ASP A 98 0.80 10.26 10.04
CA ASP A 98 1.00 11.55 9.35
C ASP A 98 -0.21 12.01 8.50
N VAL A 99 -1.41 11.61 8.92
CA VAL A 99 -2.69 11.96 8.30
C VAL A 99 -3.66 12.40 9.39
N THR A 100 -4.36 13.50 9.15
CA THR A 100 -5.37 14.00 10.09
C THR A 100 -6.75 13.44 9.77
N LEU A 101 -7.67 13.50 10.75
CA LEU A 101 -9.07 13.17 10.49
C LEU A 101 -9.69 14.06 9.40
N ALA A 102 -9.27 15.33 9.31
CA ALA A 102 -9.73 16.26 8.29
C ALA A 102 -9.32 15.82 6.87
N ASP A 103 -8.11 15.28 6.72
CA ASP A 103 -7.65 14.72 5.44
C ASP A 103 -8.51 13.52 5.03
N CYS A 104 -8.82 12.62 5.98
CA CYS A 104 -9.73 11.50 5.75
C CYS A 104 -11.15 11.96 5.38
N VAL A 105 -11.65 13.05 5.97
CA VAL A 105 -12.95 13.66 5.59
C VAL A 105 -12.90 14.16 4.14
N ALA A 106 -11.81 14.81 3.75
CA ALA A 106 -11.63 15.26 2.38
C ALA A 106 -11.58 14.07 1.39
N MET A 107 -10.91 12.97 1.77
CA MET A 107 -10.92 11.71 1.00
C MET A 107 -12.34 11.14 0.87
N ALA A 108 -13.08 11.03 1.97
CA ALA A 108 -14.45 10.52 1.97
C ALA A 108 -15.37 11.29 1.00
N ARG A 109 -15.25 12.64 0.98
CA ARG A 109 -16.01 13.49 0.06
C ARG A 109 -15.62 13.27 -1.40
N ARG A 110 -14.32 13.21 -1.72
CA ARG A 110 -13.85 12.97 -3.10
C ARG A 110 -14.27 11.59 -3.60
N LEU A 111 -14.08 10.55 -2.79
CA LEU A 111 -14.51 9.20 -3.12
C LEU A 111 -16.03 9.16 -3.34
N GLY A 112 -16.81 9.76 -2.43
CA GLY A 112 -18.26 9.78 -2.55
C GLY A 112 -18.77 10.48 -3.81
N GLN A 113 -18.18 11.63 -4.16
CA GLN A 113 -18.48 12.32 -5.41
C GLN A 113 -18.20 11.44 -6.63
N ARG A 114 -17.03 10.79 -6.65
CA ARG A 114 -16.61 9.94 -7.75
C ARG A 114 -17.47 8.69 -7.88
N VAL A 115 -17.77 8.01 -6.78
CA VAL A 115 -18.66 6.84 -6.73
C VAL A 115 -20.06 7.22 -7.22
N GLY A 116 -20.60 8.34 -6.75
CA GLY A 116 -21.92 8.81 -7.19
C GLY A 116 -21.96 9.18 -8.67
N ALA A 117 -20.93 9.84 -9.20
CA ALA A 117 -20.87 10.30 -10.58
C ALA A 117 -20.53 9.20 -11.59
N GLU A 118 -19.54 8.35 -11.29
CA GLU A 118 -19.01 7.35 -12.22
C GLU A 118 -19.73 6.01 -12.13
N LEU A 119 -20.19 5.61 -10.94
CA LEU A 119 -20.85 4.31 -10.72
C LEU A 119 -22.38 4.43 -10.61
N GLY A 120 -22.92 5.64 -10.49
CA GLY A 120 -24.36 5.85 -10.32
C GLY A 120 -24.91 5.27 -9.02
N ILE A 121 -24.08 5.16 -7.98
CA ILE A 121 -24.45 4.62 -6.67
C ILE A 121 -24.89 5.78 -5.77
N ALA A 122 -25.99 5.60 -5.03
CA ALA A 122 -26.40 6.54 -4.00
C ALA A 122 -25.39 6.52 -2.84
N VAL A 123 -24.79 7.67 -2.52
CA VAL A 123 -23.78 7.78 -1.45
C VAL A 123 -24.27 8.66 -0.32
N TYR A 124 -24.10 8.20 0.91
CA TYR A 124 -24.32 8.99 2.12
C TYR A 124 -23.00 9.21 2.87
N LEU A 125 -22.78 10.43 3.35
CA LEU A 125 -21.64 10.73 4.20
C LEU A 125 -22.00 10.59 5.69
N TYR A 126 -21.14 9.95 6.47
CA TYR A 126 -21.36 9.71 7.91
C TYR A 126 -20.16 10.08 8.79
N GLU A 127 -20.36 10.02 10.12
CA GLU A 127 -19.37 10.40 11.14
C GLU A 127 -18.79 11.79 10.86
N ALA A 128 -17.46 11.97 10.93
CA ALA A 128 -16.82 13.27 10.74
C ALA A 128 -17.03 13.85 9.32
N ALA A 129 -17.46 13.03 8.36
CA ALA A 129 -17.76 13.47 7.00
C ALA A 129 -19.22 13.86 6.79
N ALA A 130 -20.11 13.59 7.76
CA ALA A 130 -21.54 13.85 7.64
C ALA A 130 -21.84 15.31 7.27
N THR A 131 -22.74 15.49 6.33
CA THR A 131 -23.22 16.80 5.87
C THR A 131 -24.40 17.30 6.70
N ARG A 132 -25.08 16.40 7.40
CA ARG A 132 -26.24 16.66 8.24
C ARG A 132 -26.10 15.97 9.60
N PRO A 133 -26.57 16.59 10.70
CA PRO A 133 -26.46 16.00 12.03
C PRO A 133 -27.14 14.63 12.19
N ASP A 134 -28.23 14.38 11.47
CA ASP A 134 -28.96 13.10 11.49
C ASP A 134 -28.20 11.94 10.80
N ARG A 135 -27.13 12.27 10.05
CA ARG A 135 -26.28 11.29 9.33
C ARG A 135 -24.98 10.97 10.04
N GLU A 136 -24.65 11.64 11.14
CA GLU A 136 -23.44 11.33 11.92
C GLU A 136 -23.41 9.85 12.33
N LYS A 137 -24.57 9.32 12.75
CA LYS A 137 -24.71 7.92 13.19
C LYS A 137 -25.10 7.02 12.03
N LEU A 138 -24.25 6.02 11.76
CA LEU A 138 -24.49 4.98 10.76
C LEU A 138 -25.85 4.27 10.93
N ALA A 139 -26.25 3.98 12.16
CA ALA A 139 -27.54 3.35 12.47
C ALA A 139 -28.75 4.21 12.06
N GLY A 140 -28.61 5.54 12.02
CA GLY A 140 -29.65 6.45 11.54
C GLY A 140 -29.86 6.30 10.04
N ILE A 141 -28.77 6.26 9.27
CA ILE A 141 -28.79 6.07 7.81
C ILE A 141 -29.34 4.68 7.46
N ARG A 142 -28.92 3.64 8.21
CA ARG A 142 -29.35 2.24 8.00
C ARG A 142 -30.74 1.91 8.52
N LYS A 143 -31.49 2.88 9.06
CA LYS A 143 -32.82 2.61 9.62
C LYS A 143 -33.72 2.02 8.53
N GLY A 144 -34.26 0.82 8.79
CA GLY A 144 -35.11 0.10 7.84
C GLY A 144 -34.36 -0.72 6.79
N GLU A 145 -33.03 -0.74 6.86
CA GLU A 145 -32.16 -1.53 6.00
C GLU A 145 -32.41 -1.29 4.50
N TYR A 146 -32.03 -2.26 3.66
CA TYR A 146 -32.14 -2.17 2.21
C TYR A 146 -33.59 -2.09 1.74
N GLU A 147 -34.50 -2.86 2.33
CA GLU A 147 -35.89 -2.96 1.89
C GLU A 147 -36.65 -1.64 2.03
N GLN A 148 -36.53 -0.98 3.19
CA GLN A 148 -37.16 0.33 3.39
C GLN A 148 -36.43 1.41 2.58
N TRP A 149 -35.10 1.35 2.51
CA TRP A 149 -34.34 2.30 1.69
C TRP A 149 -34.76 2.25 0.21
N LYS A 150 -34.91 1.05 -0.36
CA LYS A 150 -35.31 0.84 -1.76
C LYS A 150 -36.71 1.40 -2.03
N ALA A 151 -37.63 1.30 -1.08
CA ALA A 151 -38.98 1.85 -1.20
C ALA A 151 -39.01 3.39 -1.11
N GLU A 152 -38.14 3.99 -0.31
CA GLU A 152 -38.21 5.41 0.03
C GLU A 152 -37.27 6.31 -0.77
N VAL A 153 -36.11 5.81 -1.23
CA VAL A 153 -35.02 6.66 -1.73
C VAL A 153 -35.44 7.59 -2.88
N ALA A 154 -36.32 7.13 -3.76
CA ALA A 154 -36.79 7.91 -4.91
C ALA A 154 -37.88 8.95 -4.57
N THR A 155 -38.54 8.83 -3.42
CA THR A 155 -39.76 9.60 -3.09
C THR A 155 -39.67 10.39 -1.80
N ASN A 156 -38.82 9.98 -0.86
CA ASN A 156 -38.66 10.59 0.45
C ASN A 156 -37.51 11.62 0.43
N PRO A 157 -37.78 12.93 0.60
CA PRO A 157 -36.74 13.97 0.62
C PRO A 157 -35.68 13.77 1.72
N ASP A 158 -36.04 13.15 2.85
CA ASP A 158 -35.10 12.89 3.94
C ASP A 158 -34.07 11.81 3.58
N ARG A 159 -34.38 10.97 2.59
CA ARG A 159 -33.52 9.89 2.09
C ARG A 159 -32.66 10.31 0.91
N LEU A 160 -32.69 11.57 0.46
CA LEU A 160 -31.85 12.02 -0.66
C LEU A 160 -30.35 11.79 -0.37
N PRO A 161 -29.59 11.12 -1.25
CA PRO A 161 -28.17 10.89 -1.03
C PRO A 161 -27.37 12.20 -1.09
N ASP A 162 -26.18 12.19 -0.49
CA ASP A 162 -25.23 13.31 -0.59
C ASP A 162 -24.63 13.40 -2.00
N PHE A 163 -24.37 12.25 -2.62
CA PHE A 163 -23.90 12.15 -4.01
C PHE A 163 -24.56 10.99 -4.74
N GLY A 164 -24.59 11.07 -6.07
CA GLY A 164 -25.18 10.06 -6.94
C GLY A 164 -26.71 10.14 -7.02
N PRO A 165 -27.32 9.32 -7.89
CA PRO A 165 -28.76 9.34 -8.11
C PRO A 165 -29.53 8.69 -6.96
N ALA A 166 -30.72 9.22 -6.66
CA ALA A 166 -31.64 8.66 -5.69
C ALA A 166 -32.45 7.49 -6.28
N GLU A 167 -31.76 6.48 -6.83
CA GLU A 167 -32.36 5.38 -7.57
C GLU A 167 -32.32 4.04 -6.78
N PRO A 168 -33.43 3.28 -6.73
CA PRO A 168 -33.52 2.02 -6.00
C PRO A 168 -32.91 0.84 -6.78
N LYS A 169 -31.58 0.81 -6.88
CA LYS A 169 -30.83 -0.25 -7.58
C LYS A 169 -30.57 -1.47 -6.68
N SER A 170 -30.31 -2.62 -7.30
CA SER A 170 -30.04 -3.90 -6.64
C SER A 170 -28.77 -3.93 -5.79
N TRP A 171 -27.81 -3.04 -6.04
CA TRP A 171 -26.60 -2.88 -5.23
C TRP A 171 -26.80 -1.95 -4.01
N GLY A 172 -27.97 -1.32 -3.87
CA GLY A 172 -28.27 -0.45 -2.73
C GLY A 172 -27.51 0.88 -2.72
N ALA A 173 -27.21 1.37 -1.53
CA ALA A 173 -26.44 2.60 -1.28
C ALA A 173 -25.15 2.35 -0.51
N THR A 174 -24.15 3.21 -0.70
CA THR A 174 -22.89 3.12 0.02
C THR A 174 -22.73 4.28 1.01
N VAL A 175 -22.42 3.95 2.26
CA VAL A 175 -22.08 4.96 3.27
C VAL A 175 -20.57 5.16 3.31
N ILE A 176 -20.08 6.39 3.15
CA ILE A 176 -18.64 6.71 3.13
C ILE A 176 -18.36 7.73 4.22
N GLY A 177 -17.26 7.59 4.95
CA GLY A 177 -16.93 8.58 5.97
C GLY A 177 -15.53 8.49 6.50
N ALA A 178 -15.28 9.26 7.54
CA ALA A 178 -14.02 9.29 8.23
C ALA A 178 -14.27 9.26 9.72
N ARG A 179 -13.51 8.43 10.44
CA ARG A 179 -13.64 8.28 11.89
C ARG A 179 -12.31 7.91 12.54
N PRO A 180 -12.17 8.11 13.86
CA PRO A 180 -11.11 7.49 14.62
C PRO A 180 -11.13 5.96 14.51
N PHE A 181 -10.03 5.33 14.93
CA PHE A 181 -9.95 3.88 15.01
C PHE A 181 -11.07 3.34 15.91
N LEU A 182 -11.70 2.25 15.48
CA LEU A 182 -12.80 1.60 16.18
C LEU A 182 -12.43 0.15 16.41
N ILE A 183 -12.62 -0.32 17.63
CA ILE A 183 -12.39 -1.72 17.98
C ILE A 183 -13.74 -2.42 18.07
N ALA A 184 -13.97 -3.40 17.19
CA ALA A 184 -15.12 -4.29 17.26
C ALA A 184 -14.80 -5.43 18.23
N TYR A 185 -15.49 -5.47 19.36
CA TYR A 185 -15.18 -6.32 20.50
C TYR A 185 -16.46 -6.98 21.03
N ASN A 186 -16.56 -8.29 20.85
CA ASN A 186 -17.71 -9.09 21.25
C ASN A 186 -17.39 -9.90 22.51
N ILE A 187 -18.35 -10.01 23.42
CA ILE A 187 -18.22 -10.81 24.64
C ILE A 187 -19.33 -11.85 24.67
N TYR A 188 -18.95 -13.12 24.76
CA TYR A 188 -19.87 -14.25 24.80
C TYR A 188 -20.22 -14.61 26.24
N LEU A 189 -21.49 -14.94 26.47
CA LEU A 189 -22.03 -15.30 27.78
C LEU A 189 -22.33 -16.80 27.82
N ASN A 190 -22.35 -17.40 29.01
CA ASN A 190 -22.72 -18.81 29.21
C ASN A 190 -24.25 -19.05 29.12
N THR A 191 -24.93 -18.43 28.17
CA THR A 191 -26.37 -18.55 27.93
C THR A 191 -26.67 -18.36 26.45
N ASP A 192 -27.81 -18.86 25.99
CA ASP A 192 -28.43 -18.58 24.68
C ASP A 192 -29.45 -17.42 24.76
N ASN A 193 -29.67 -16.85 25.95
CA ASN A 193 -30.68 -15.82 26.16
C ASN A 193 -30.20 -14.42 25.70
N VAL A 194 -30.57 -14.07 24.47
CA VAL A 194 -30.26 -12.77 23.85
C VAL A 194 -30.87 -11.58 24.59
N ASP A 195 -31.99 -11.76 25.29
CA ASP A 195 -32.61 -10.66 26.04
C ASP A 195 -31.71 -10.18 27.18
N ILE A 196 -30.99 -11.10 27.82
CA ILE A 196 -30.02 -10.75 28.86
C ILE A 196 -28.81 -10.03 28.23
N ALA A 197 -28.29 -10.53 27.11
CA ALA A 197 -27.23 -9.85 26.37
C ALA A 197 -27.64 -8.42 25.94
N ASN A 198 -28.88 -8.23 25.49
CA ASN A 198 -29.42 -6.91 25.16
C ASN A 198 -29.55 -5.99 26.38
N LYS A 199 -29.94 -6.52 27.55
CA LYS A 199 -29.96 -5.74 28.81
C LYS A 199 -28.54 -5.30 29.20
N ILE A 200 -27.56 -6.19 29.09
CA ILE A 200 -26.15 -5.87 29.37
C ILE A 200 -25.62 -4.83 28.36
N ALA A 201 -25.88 -5.02 27.06
CA ALA A 201 -25.52 -4.07 26.03
C ALA A 201 -26.11 -2.67 26.30
N ARG A 202 -27.37 -2.59 26.74
CA ARG A 202 -28.02 -1.34 27.17
C ARG A 202 -27.32 -0.71 28.39
N ALA A 203 -26.87 -1.49 29.35
CA ALA A 203 -26.18 -0.97 30.52
C ALA A 203 -24.82 -0.33 30.17
N VAL A 204 -24.10 -0.89 29.18
CA VAL A 204 -22.75 -0.42 28.83
C VAL A 204 -22.70 0.61 27.70
N ARG A 205 -23.68 0.66 26.80
CA ARG A 205 -23.65 1.56 25.64
C ARG A 205 -24.05 3.00 25.96
N TYR A 206 -23.43 3.96 25.29
CA TYR A 206 -23.64 5.38 25.53
C TYR A 206 -25.10 5.82 25.40
N ILE A 207 -25.79 5.36 24.36
CA ILE A 207 -27.16 5.81 24.05
C ILE A 207 -28.18 5.49 25.14
N SER A 208 -27.80 4.64 26.09
CA SER A 208 -28.63 4.20 27.22
C SER A 208 -28.07 4.67 28.58
N GLY A 209 -27.09 5.60 28.56
CA GLY A 209 -26.46 6.16 29.76
C GLY A 209 -25.17 5.47 30.20
N GLY A 210 -24.68 4.48 29.44
CA GLY A 210 -23.43 3.79 29.70
C GLY A 210 -22.18 4.58 29.26
N PHE A 211 -21.14 3.88 28.85
CA PHE A 211 -19.86 4.49 28.47
C PHE A 211 -19.96 5.30 27.17
N ARG A 212 -19.43 6.54 27.18
CA ARG A 212 -19.53 7.50 26.07
C ARG A 212 -19.09 6.97 24.71
N TYR A 213 -18.04 6.15 24.68
CA TYR A 213 -17.44 5.68 23.43
C TYR A 213 -17.80 4.24 23.09
N VAL A 214 -18.86 3.70 23.71
CA VAL A 214 -19.34 2.33 23.48
C VAL A 214 -20.70 2.36 22.79
N GLN A 215 -20.78 1.64 21.68
CA GLN A 215 -22.04 1.21 21.07
C GLN A 215 -22.16 -0.29 21.25
N GLY A 216 -23.39 -0.83 21.36
CA GLY A 216 -23.55 -2.27 21.49
C GLY A 216 -24.99 -2.78 21.42
N LEU A 217 -25.10 -4.06 21.10
CA LEU A 217 -26.34 -4.81 20.97
C LEU A 217 -26.12 -6.28 21.34
N GLY A 218 -27.18 -6.99 21.75
CA GLY A 218 -27.15 -8.43 21.98
C GLY A 218 -27.49 -9.22 20.72
N PHE A 219 -26.74 -10.30 20.45
CA PHE A 219 -26.99 -11.23 19.34
C PHE A 219 -26.95 -12.69 19.82
N LEU A 220 -27.54 -13.60 19.04
CA LEU A 220 -27.35 -15.04 19.18
C LEU A 220 -26.41 -15.51 18.07
N VAL A 221 -25.27 -16.09 18.42
CA VAL A 221 -24.31 -16.62 17.45
C VAL A 221 -23.95 -18.03 17.87
N GLU A 222 -24.09 -19.00 16.98
CA GLU A 222 -23.82 -20.42 17.24
C GLU A 222 -24.50 -20.97 18.52
N GLY A 223 -25.71 -20.49 18.82
CA GLY A 223 -26.45 -20.89 20.03
C GLY A 223 -25.95 -20.25 21.33
N GLN A 224 -25.09 -19.25 21.26
CA GLN A 224 -24.57 -18.51 22.40
C GLN A 224 -24.91 -17.01 22.29
N ALA A 225 -25.42 -16.43 23.37
CA ALA A 225 -25.71 -15.02 23.45
C ALA A 225 -24.40 -14.23 23.59
N GLN A 226 -24.25 -13.19 22.77
CA GLN A 226 -23.11 -12.28 22.82
C GLN A 226 -23.55 -10.84 23.04
N VAL A 227 -22.73 -10.08 23.76
CA VAL A 227 -22.77 -8.62 23.81
C VAL A 227 -21.77 -8.11 22.77
N SER A 228 -22.27 -7.77 21.59
CA SER A 228 -21.46 -7.20 20.51
C SER A 228 -21.30 -5.70 20.72
N MET A 229 -20.06 -5.21 20.65
CA MET A 229 -19.75 -3.80 20.93
C MET A 229 -18.77 -3.20 19.93
N ASN A 230 -18.95 -1.90 19.69
CA ASN A 230 -17.98 -1.06 19.00
C ASN A 230 -17.43 -0.02 19.98
N LEU A 231 -16.12 -0.07 20.23
CA LEU A 231 -15.39 0.94 20.99
C LEU A 231 -14.88 1.99 20.01
N THR A 232 -15.60 3.11 19.95
CA THR A 232 -15.35 4.23 19.01
C THR A 232 -14.16 5.10 19.38
N ASN A 233 -13.64 4.96 20.61
CA ASN A 233 -12.41 5.58 21.07
C ASN A 233 -11.86 4.79 22.29
N PHE A 234 -10.90 3.91 22.03
CA PHE A 234 -10.33 3.03 23.06
C PHE A 234 -9.43 3.77 24.05
N GLU A 235 -8.83 4.91 23.67
CA GLU A 235 -7.99 5.71 24.57
C GLU A 235 -8.82 6.37 25.68
N LYS A 236 -10.07 6.73 25.39
CA LYS A 236 -10.99 7.36 26.36
C LYS A 236 -11.86 6.34 27.08
N THR A 237 -12.21 5.23 26.43
CA THR A 237 -12.90 4.11 27.07
C THR A 237 -12.20 2.81 26.68
N PRO A 238 -11.23 2.36 27.50
CA PRO A 238 -10.36 1.24 27.15
C PRO A 238 -11.07 -0.11 27.27
N ILE A 239 -10.58 -1.10 26.54
CA ILE A 239 -11.16 -2.45 26.41
C ILE A 239 -11.39 -3.07 27.78
N TYR A 240 -10.37 -3.08 28.65
CA TYR A 240 -10.44 -3.70 29.97
C TYR A 240 -11.59 -3.15 30.82
N ARG A 241 -11.88 -1.84 30.71
CA ARG A 241 -12.93 -1.19 31.51
C ARG A 241 -14.32 -1.62 31.05
N VAL A 242 -14.51 -1.75 29.75
CA VAL A 242 -15.77 -2.24 29.16
C VAL A 242 -15.94 -3.72 29.45
N GLN A 243 -14.89 -4.52 29.30
CA GLN A 243 -14.87 -5.95 29.60
C GLN A 243 -15.27 -6.23 31.06
N GLU A 244 -14.70 -5.52 32.02
CA GLU A 244 -15.05 -5.68 33.43
C GLU A 244 -16.46 -5.16 33.77
N ALA A 245 -16.94 -4.12 33.08
CA ALA A 245 -18.32 -3.69 33.23
C ALA A 245 -19.31 -4.76 32.75
N VAL A 246 -19.07 -5.34 31.57
CA VAL A 246 -19.87 -6.47 31.05
C VAL A 246 -19.79 -7.66 32.00
N ARG A 247 -18.61 -7.97 32.54
CA ARG A 247 -18.43 -9.07 33.52
C ARG A 247 -19.31 -8.86 34.76
N ARG A 248 -19.33 -7.65 35.30
CA ARG A 248 -20.15 -7.28 36.48
C ARG A 248 -21.64 -7.32 36.17
N GLU A 249 -22.05 -6.81 35.01
CA GLU A 249 -23.46 -6.87 34.61
C GLU A 249 -23.92 -8.31 34.33
N ALA A 250 -23.10 -9.15 33.72
CA ALA A 250 -23.39 -10.58 33.53
C ALA A 250 -23.56 -11.31 34.87
N ALA A 251 -22.67 -11.05 35.83
CA ALA A 251 -22.73 -11.66 37.16
C ALA A 251 -24.04 -11.36 37.90
N ARG A 252 -24.67 -10.20 37.68
CA ARG A 252 -26.00 -9.86 38.24
C ARG A 252 -27.12 -10.79 37.79
N TYR A 253 -26.95 -11.41 36.61
CA TYR A 253 -27.89 -12.39 36.07
C TYR A 253 -27.44 -13.85 36.34
N GLY A 254 -26.42 -14.05 37.18
CA GLY A 254 -25.82 -15.37 37.42
C GLY A 254 -25.03 -15.92 36.22
N LEU A 255 -24.66 -15.04 35.28
CA LEU A 255 -23.94 -15.41 34.07
C LEU A 255 -22.46 -15.10 34.19
N THR A 256 -21.65 -15.80 33.40
CA THR A 256 -20.22 -15.58 33.25
C THR A 256 -19.87 -15.33 31.79
N ILE A 257 -18.76 -14.63 31.58
CA ILE A 257 -18.16 -14.49 30.27
C ILE A 257 -17.44 -15.80 29.94
N THR A 258 -17.75 -16.39 28.79
CA THR A 258 -17.10 -17.63 28.30
C THR A 258 -15.87 -17.33 27.47
N LYS A 259 -15.99 -16.36 26.55
CA LYS A 259 -14.90 -15.89 25.69
C LYS A 259 -15.16 -14.43 25.27
N ALA A 260 -14.11 -13.79 24.76
CA ALA A 260 -14.23 -12.53 24.04
C ALA A 260 -13.60 -12.69 22.66
N GLU A 261 -14.10 -11.93 21.71
CA GLU A 261 -13.70 -11.98 20.31
C GLU A 261 -13.42 -10.57 19.80
N LEU A 262 -12.32 -10.41 19.09
CA LEU A 262 -11.98 -9.19 18.40
C LEU A 262 -12.24 -9.39 16.91
N VAL A 263 -13.07 -8.53 16.31
CA VAL A 263 -13.42 -8.62 14.89
C VAL A 263 -12.54 -7.66 14.11
N GLY A 264 -11.68 -8.21 13.24
CA GLY A 264 -10.74 -7.44 12.43
C GLY A 264 -9.42 -7.17 13.14
N LEU A 265 -8.83 -6.00 12.90
CA LEU A 265 -7.55 -5.59 13.50
C LEU A 265 -7.77 -4.68 14.71
N THR A 266 -6.76 -4.61 15.58
CA THR A 266 -6.77 -3.74 16.76
C THR A 266 -5.44 -3.01 16.91
N PRO A 267 -5.43 -1.78 17.44
CA PRO A 267 -4.20 -1.09 17.74
C PRO A 267 -3.49 -1.81 18.89
N GLN A 268 -2.19 -2.07 18.73
CA GLN A 268 -1.37 -2.74 19.75
C GLN A 268 -1.51 -2.06 21.12
N GLN A 269 -1.63 -0.72 21.15
CA GLN A 269 -1.77 0.05 22.39
C GLN A 269 -3.01 -0.38 23.20
N ALA A 270 -4.14 -0.69 22.54
CA ALA A 270 -5.35 -1.10 23.24
C ALA A 270 -5.17 -2.43 24.01
N LEU A 271 -4.34 -3.34 23.48
CA LEU A 271 -3.99 -4.60 24.14
C LEU A 271 -2.97 -4.39 25.25
N LEU A 272 -1.97 -3.53 25.04
CA LEU A 272 -0.98 -3.18 26.06
C LEU A 272 -1.65 -2.50 27.26
N ASP A 273 -2.59 -1.58 27.04
CA ASP A 273 -3.34 -0.93 28.12
C ASP A 273 -4.14 -1.97 28.94
N ALA A 274 -4.73 -2.96 28.28
CA ALA A 274 -5.42 -4.05 28.95
C ALA A 274 -4.45 -4.96 29.72
N ALA A 275 -3.31 -5.32 29.12
CA ALA A 275 -2.29 -6.13 29.77
C ALA A 275 -1.73 -5.42 31.01
N GLN A 276 -1.39 -4.14 30.88
CA GLN A 276 -0.95 -3.29 31.97
C GLN A 276 -1.99 -3.26 33.10
N TRP A 277 -3.27 -3.09 32.77
CA TRP A 277 -4.34 -3.07 33.77
C TRP A 277 -4.54 -4.42 34.45
N TYR A 278 -4.62 -5.54 33.72
CA TYR A 278 -4.86 -6.85 34.34
C TYR A 278 -3.64 -7.38 35.10
N LEU A 279 -2.43 -7.10 34.63
CA LEU A 279 -1.18 -7.57 35.23
C LEU A 279 -0.61 -6.57 36.26
N GLN A 280 -1.18 -5.37 36.37
CA GLN A 280 -0.73 -4.29 37.25
C GLN A 280 0.74 -3.88 36.98
N LEU A 281 1.10 -3.81 35.69
CA LEU A 281 2.43 -3.40 35.24
C LEU A 281 2.51 -1.87 35.13
N ASP A 282 2.36 -1.15 36.25
CA ASP A 282 2.24 0.31 36.29
C ASP A 282 3.36 1.05 35.55
N GLU A 283 4.55 0.45 35.46
CA GLU A 283 5.72 0.93 34.72
C GLU A 283 6.10 -0.02 33.58
N LEU A 284 5.19 -0.26 32.62
CA LEU A 284 5.52 -0.97 31.37
C LEU A 284 5.90 0.03 30.27
N PRO A 285 7.18 0.43 30.14
CA PRO A 285 7.60 1.32 29.08
C PRO A 285 7.52 0.61 27.71
N PRO A 286 7.17 1.31 26.62
CA PRO A 286 7.15 0.76 25.27
C PRO A 286 8.41 0.00 24.85
N GLU A 287 9.56 0.38 25.41
CA GLU A 287 10.89 -0.17 25.14
C GLU A 287 11.08 -1.59 25.69
N GLN A 288 10.28 -2.00 26.68
CA GLN A 288 10.29 -3.38 27.18
C GLN A 288 9.51 -4.35 26.28
N ILE A 289 8.82 -3.86 25.24
CA ILE A 289 8.14 -4.70 24.25
C ILE A 289 9.13 -5.06 23.14
N LEU A 290 9.59 -6.31 23.12
CA LEU A 290 10.61 -6.81 22.18
C LEU A 290 10.23 -6.53 20.72
N GLU A 291 9.00 -6.81 20.31
CA GLU A 291 8.54 -6.61 18.94
C GLU A 291 8.56 -5.13 18.52
N ARG A 292 8.34 -4.19 19.47
CA ARG A 292 8.51 -2.75 19.19
C ARG A 292 9.97 -2.40 18.96
N GLN A 293 10.88 -2.97 19.73
CA GLN A 293 12.32 -2.78 19.56
C GLN A 293 12.81 -3.38 18.24
N LEU A 294 12.35 -4.57 17.87
CA LEU A 294 12.66 -5.21 16.59
C LEU A 294 12.17 -4.36 15.41
N ALA A 295 10.91 -3.90 15.43
CA ALA A 295 10.38 -3.04 14.37
C ALA A 295 11.15 -1.72 14.22
N GLN A 296 11.60 -1.12 15.34
CA GLN A 296 12.45 0.07 15.32
C GLN A 296 13.84 -0.23 14.75
N ALA A 297 14.43 -1.37 15.10
CA ALA A 297 15.73 -1.80 14.57
C ALA A 297 15.66 -2.06 13.05
N GLU A 298 14.64 -2.78 12.58
CA GLU A 298 14.43 -3.03 11.15
C GLU A 298 14.20 -1.73 10.37
N ALA A 299 13.44 -0.78 10.93
CA ALA A 299 13.27 0.54 10.32
C ALA A 299 14.60 1.31 10.22
N ALA A 300 15.47 1.19 11.22
CA ALA A 300 16.81 1.78 11.20
C ALA A 300 17.74 1.08 10.19
N ASP A 301 17.69 -0.24 10.07
CA ASP A 301 18.48 -1.00 9.09
C ASP A 301 18.06 -0.70 7.65
N ASN A 302 16.76 -0.56 7.38
CA ASN A 302 16.26 -0.12 6.08
C ASN A 302 16.75 1.30 5.72
N ALA A 303 16.86 2.20 6.70
CA ALA A 303 17.45 3.52 6.50
C ALA A 303 18.98 3.46 6.27
N ARG A 304 19.65 2.42 6.77
CA ARG A 304 21.10 2.19 6.61
C ARG A 304 21.47 1.45 5.32
N ALA A 305 20.54 0.86 4.58
CA ALA A 305 20.88 0.09 3.38
C ALA A 305 21.76 0.84 2.35
N PRO A 306 21.54 2.15 2.04
CA PRO A 306 22.46 2.92 1.20
C PRO A 306 23.85 3.11 1.84
N LEU A 307 23.91 3.29 3.17
CA LEU A 307 25.16 3.44 3.91
C LEU A 307 25.98 2.14 3.89
N ALA A 308 25.33 0.99 4.06
CA ALA A 308 25.98 -0.31 4.01
C ALA A 308 26.65 -0.58 2.65
N PHE A 309 26.01 -0.18 1.54
CA PHE A 309 26.64 -0.29 0.21
C PHE A 309 27.85 0.64 0.07
N ILE A 310 27.75 1.88 0.55
CA ILE A 310 28.86 2.86 0.51
C ILE A 310 30.04 2.36 1.34
N GLU A 311 29.78 1.83 2.53
CA GLU A 311 30.80 1.23 3.40
C GLU A 311 31.44 0.01 2.75
N ALA A 312 30.66 -0.87 2.10
CA ALA A 312 31.18 -2.02 1.37
C ALA A 312 32.07 -1.63 0.19
N VAL A 313 31.73 -0.58 -0.56
CA VAL A 313 32.57 -0.04 -1.64
C VAL A 313 33.86 0.60 -1.10
N ALA A 314 33.83 1.16 0.11
CA ALA A 314 34.98 1.79 0.75
C ALA A 314 35.92 0.79 1.44
N ASP A 315 35.50 -0.46 1.63
CA ASP A 315 36.28 -1.49 2.29
C ASP A 315 37.48 -1.96 1.44
N LYS A 316 38.44 -2.65 2.05
CA LYS A 316 39.65 -3.14 1.38
C LYS A 316 39.41 -4.45 0.62
N THR A 317 38.19 -4.69 0.15
CA THR A 317 37.81 -5.86 -0.65
C THR A 317 37.77 -5.52 -2.14
N PRO A 318 38.03 -6.48 -3.05
CA PRO A 318 37.97 -6.21 -4.50
C PRO A 318 36.56 -5.91 -5.04
N THR A 319 35.52 -6.35 -4.33
CA THR A 319 34.10 -6.15 -4.66
C THR A 319 33.32 -5.77 -3.39
N PRO A 320 32.24 -4.97 -3.50
CA PRO A 320 31.75 -4.27 -4.69
C PRO A 320 32.69 -3.14 -5.14
N GLY A 321 32.88 -3.00 -6.45
CA GLY A 321 33.85 -2.07 -7.05
C GLY A 321 33.23 -1.04 -8.00
N GLY A 322 34.05 -0.48 -8.88
CA GLY A 322 33.62 0.56 -9.83
C GLY A 322 32.50 0.12 -10.80
N GLY A 323 32.46 -1.16 -11.19
CA GLY A 323 31.38 -1.71 -12.01
C GLY A 323 30.05 -1.77 -11.27
N SER A 324 30.07 -2.23 -10.02
CA SER A 324 28.93 -2.24 -9.10
C SER A 324 28.36 -0.83 -8.86
N VAL A 325 29.24 0.17 -8.70
CA VAL A 325 28.84 1.58 -8.57
C VAL A 325 28.22 2.11 -9.88
N ALA A 326 28.76 1.74 -11.04
CA ALA A 326 28.19 2.12 -12.33
C ALA A 326 26.78 1.54 -12.52
N ALA A 327 26.57 0.27 -12.14
CA ALA A 327 25.27 -0.38 -12.18
C ALA A 327 24.26 0.32 -11.23
N LEU A 328 24.67 0.66 -10.00
CA LEU A 328 23.84 1.42 -9.07
C LEU A 328 23.48 2.81 -9.61
N ALA A 329 24.43 3.54 -10.19
CA ALA A 329 24.18 4.84 -10.79
C ALA A 329 23.13 4.76 -11.93
N GLY A 330 23.23 3.73 -12.78
CA GLY A 330 22.23 3.47 -13.81
C GLY A 330 20.86 3.11 -13.23
N ALA A 331 20.82 2.28 -12.18
CA ALA A 331 19.57 1.90 -11.51
C ALA A 331 18.87 3.11 -10.87
N LEU A 332 19.63 4.03 -10.25
CA LEU A 332 19.10 5.29 -9.71
C LEU A 332 18.57 6.20 -10.83
N ALA A 333 19.27 6.30 -11.96
CA ALA A 333 18.78 7.02 -13.13
C ALA A 333 17.45 6.45 -13.65
N ALA A 334 17.33 5.12 -13.71
CA ALA A 334 16.09 4.44 -14.12
C ALA A 334 14.96 4.71 -13.13
N ALA A 335 15.25 4.68 -11.82
CA ALA A 335 14.28 4.96 -10.76
C ALA A 335 13.75 6.40 -10.83
N LEU A 336 14.60 7.40 -11.05
CA LEU A 336 14.19 8.79 -11.21
C LEU A 336 13.34 8.99 -12.47
N THR A 337 13.72 8.35 -13.58
CA THR A 337 12.95 8.36 -14.84
C THR A 337 11.56 7.74 -14.64
N GLN A 338 11.51 6.58 -13.97
CA GLN A 338 10.27 5.88 -13.62
C GLN A 338 9.38 6.74 -12.71
N MET A 339 9.95 7.37 -11.68
CA MET A 339 9.23 8.26 -10.77
C MET A 339 8.60 9.44 -11.49
N MET A 340 9.35 10.12 -12.36
CA MET A 340 8.86 11.26 -13.13
C MET A 340 7.70 10.85 -14.06
N ALA A 341 7.80 9.69 -14.71
CA ALA A 341 6.73 9.13 -15.51
C ALA A 341 5.48 8.82 -14.65
N GLY A 342 5.66 8.19 -13.49
CA GLY A 342 4.57 7.89 -12.55
C GLY A 342 3.87 9.13 -12.00
N LEU A 343 4.60 10.21 -11.77
CA LEU A 343 4.03 11.51 -11.38
C LEU A 343 3.28 12.23 -12.51
N THR A 344 3.44 11.76 -13.75
CA THR A 344 2.79 12.31 -14.95
C THR A 344 1.51 11.55 -15.27
N VAL A 345 1.54 10.21 -15.18
CA VAL A 345 0.39 9.34 -15.46
C VAL A 345 -0.82 9.69 -14.56
N GLY A 346 -2.02 9.71 -15.16
CA GLY A 346 -3.28 9.93 -14.45
C GLY A 346 -3.55 11.37 -14.00
N ARG A 347 -2.68 12.33 -14.34
CA ARG A 347 -2.88 13.75 -14.04
C ARG A 347 -3.63 14.44 -15.18
N LYS A 348 -4.74 15.10 -14.85
CA LYS A 348 -5.55 15.87 -15.83
C LYS A 348 -4.73 16.84 -16.69
N LYS A 349 -3.72 17.51 -16.11
CA LYS A 349 -2.83 18.45 -16.81
C LYS A 349 -1.97 17.80 -17.89
N TYR A 350 -1.73 16.49 -17.79
CA TYR A 350 -0.86 15.72 -18.68
C TYR A 350 -1.64 14.60 -19.41
N ALA A 351 -2.95 14.79 -19.61
CA ALA A 351 -3.81 13.79 -20.25
C ALA A 351 -3.29 13.39 -21.64
N ASP A 352 -2.86 14.38 -22.44
CA ASP A 352 -2.39 14.18 -23.82
C ASP A 352 -1.12 13.32 -23.93
N VAL A 353 -0.38 13.15 -22.83
CA VAL A 353 0.90 12.44 -22.79
C VAL A 353 0.84 11.22 -21.85
N THR A 354 -0.35 10.83 -21.40
CA THR A 354 -0.53 9.73 -20.46
C THR A 354 -0.08 8.39 -21.03
N GLU A 355 -0.33 8.13 -22.32
CA GLU A 355 0.11 6.89 -22.97
C GLU A 355 1.64 6.83 -23.08
N GLU A 356 2.28 7.90 -23.56
CA GLU A 356 3.74 7.97 -23.65
C GLU A 356 4.38 7.86 -22.26
N ALA A 357 3.84 8.55 -21.25
CA ALA A 357 4.30 8.46 -19.88
C ALA A 357 4.11 7.04 -19.29
N GLY A 358 3.02 6.35 -19.64
CA GLY A 358 2.79 4.95 -19.26
C GLY A 358 3.84 4.01 -19.85
N GLN A 359 4.17 4.16 -21.14
CA GLN A 359 5.23 3.38 -21.77
C GLN A 359 6.59 3.63 -21.12
N VAL A 360 6.95 4.89 -20.87
CA VAL A 360 8.20 5.23 -20.18
C VAL A 360 8.22 4.66 -18.76
N LEU A 361 7.09 4.70 -18.04
CA LEU A 361 6.98 4.16 -16.68
C LEU A 361 7.32 2.65 -16.66
N ASP A 362 6.75 1.88 -17.58
CA ASP A 362 6.95 0.44 -17.67
C ASP A 362 8.38 0.10 -18.14
N GLU A 363 8.85 0.74 -19.21
CA GLU A 363 10.20 0.53 -19.75
C GLU A 363 11.29 0.90 -18.72
N ALA A 364 11.13 2.04 -18.02
CA ALA A 364 12.07 2.46 -16.98
C ALA A 364 12.05 1.51 -15.77
N GLY A 365 10.88 0.98 -15.40
CA GLY A 365 10.75 -0.04 -14.35
C GLY A 365 11.50 -1.34 -14.70
N ALA A 366 11.42 -1.77 -15.97
CA ALA A 366 12.13 -2.94 -16.46
C ALA A 366 13.66 -2.72 -16.50
N LEU A 367 14.12 -1.54 -16.95
CA LEU A 367 15.54 -1.19 -16.95
C LEU A 367 16.10 -1.08 -15.53
N ARG A 368 15.34 -0.49 -14.60
CA ARG A 368 15.69 -0.42 -13.17
C ARG A 368 15.96 -1.81 -12.62
N ALA A 369 15.06 -2.77 -12.84
CA ALA A 369 15.23 -4.14 -12.35
C ALA A 369 16.50 -4.81 -12.90
N LYS A 370 16.77 -4.65 -14.21
CA LYS A 370 17.99 -5.19 -14.85
C LYS A 370 19.27 -4.56 -14.29
N LEU A 371 19.28 -3.24 -14.11
CA LEU A 371 20.45 -2.52 -13.58
C LEU A 371 20.69 -2.81 -12.09
N THR A 372 19.63 -2.99 -11.30
CA THR A 372 19.75 -3.46 -9.91
C THR A 372 20.35 -4.86 -9.84
N ALA A 373 19.92 -5.79 -10.70
CA ALA A 373 20.52 -7.13 -10.76
C ALA A 373 22.01 -7.08 -11.15
N ALA A 374 22.38 -6.17 -12.07
CA ALA A 374 23.75 -6.01 -12.53
C ALA A 374 24.75 -5.64 -11.42
N ILE A 375 24.30 -5.07 -10.31
CA ILE A 375 25.16 -4.78 -9.14
C ILE A 375 25.77 -6.09 -8.59
N ALA A 376 24.95 -7.14 -8.46
CA ALA A 376 25.42 -8.45 -8.00
C ALA A 376 26.17 -9.22 -9.10
N GLU A 377 25.79 -9.03 -10.37
CA GLU A 377 26.47 -9.67 -11.51
C GLU A 377 27.93 -9.22 -11.65
N ASP A 378 28.25 -7.95 -11.36
CA ASP A 378 29.63 -7.44 -11.37
C ASP A 378 30.51 -8.18 -10.36
N ALA A 379 30.02 -8.33 -9.13
CA ALA A 379 30.73 -9.07 -8.09
C ALA A 379 30.91 -10.55 -8.48
N ALA A 380 29.88 -11.18 -9.04
CA ALA A 380 29.92 -12.57 -9.48
C ALA A 380 30.90 -12.78 -10.66
N ALA A 381 30.95 -11.83 -11.61
CA ALA A 381 31.86 -11.90 -12.75
C ALA A 381 33.32 -11.78 -12.31
N PHE A 382 33.62 -10.90 -11.34
CA PHE A 382 34.95 -10.80 -10.75
C PHE A 382 35.37 -12.11 -10.06
N GLU A 383 34.49 -12.70 -9.25
CA GLU A 383 34.76 -13.98 -8.58
C GLU A 383 34.96 -15.12 -9.58
N ALA A 384 34.22 -15.14 -10.69
CA ALA A 384 34.41 -16.12 -11.76
C ALA A 384 35.79 -16.04 -12.41
N VAL A 385 36.30 -14.82 -12.64
CA VAL A 385 37.68 -14.60 -13.13
C VAL A 385 38.70 -15.10 -12.11
N MET A 386 38.53 -14.75 -10.84
CA MET A 386 39.43 -15.19 -9.77
C MET A 386 39.43 -16.73 -9.60
N ALA A 387 38.26 -17.36 -9.73
CA ALA A 387 38.12 -18.80 -9.70
C ALA A 387 38.87 -19.44 -10.89
N ALA A 388 38.73 -18.90 -12.11
CA ALA A 388 39.43 -19.38 -13.29
C ALA A 388 40.96 -19.32 -13.13
N TYR A 389 41.51 -18.24 -12.54
CA TYR A 389 42.94 -18.14 -12.25
C TYR A 389 43.43 -19.16 -11.21
N ARG A 390 42.60 -19.48 -10.20
CA ARG A 390 42.92 -20.42 -9.12
C ARG A 390 42.77 -21.89 -9.51
N ARG A 391 42.17 -22.18 -10.68
CA ARG A 391 42.04 -23.56 -11.17
C ARG A 391 43.40 -24.24 -11.32
N LYS A 392 43.45 -25.48 -10.83
CA LYS A 392 44.63 -26.38 -10.87
C LYS A 392 44.36 -27.66 -11.67
N ASP A 393 43.16 -27.78 -12.21
CA ASP A 393 42.60 -28.93 -12.90
C ASP A 393 42.49 -28.67 -14.42
N GLY A 394 42.88 -29.66 -15.22
CA GLY A 394 42.94 -29.57 -16.69
C GLY A 394 44.36 -29.40 -17.23
N ASP A 395 44.51 -29.53 -18.55
CA ASP A 395 45.75 -29.14 -19.23
C ASP A 395 45.86 -27.61 -19.36
N GLU A 396 47.04 -27.13 -19.73
CA GLU A 396 47.31 -25.68 -19.84
C GLU A 396 46.33 -25.00 -20.83
N ALA A 397 45.93 -25.71 -21.90
CA ALA A 397 44.99 -25.20 -22.89
C ALA A 397 43.58 -25.00 -22.31
N ALA A 398 43.07 -25.97 -21.54
CA ALA A 398 41.78 -25.87 -20.88
C ALA A 398 41.75 -24.75 -19.82
N ARG A 399 42.87 -24.54 -19.12
CA ARG A 399 43.02 -23.45 -18.15
C ARG A 399 43.01 -22.08 -18.83
N VAL A 400 43.76 -21.91 -19.93
CA VAL A 400 43.75 -20.67 -20.72
C VAL A 400 42.36 -20.37 -21.29
N ALA A 401 41.67 -21.38 -21.82
CA ALA A 401 40.31 -21.23 -22.35
C ALA A 401 39.30 -20.82 -21.26
N ALA A 402 39.41 -21.39 -20.06
CA ALA A 402 38.53 -21.03 -18.95
C ALA A 402 38.75 -19.59 -18.46
N ILE A 403 40.01 -19.13 -18.42
CA ILE A 403 40.34 -17.74 -18.09
C ILE A 403 39.77 -16.81 -19.15
N GLU A 404 39.99 -17.08 -20.44
CA GLU A 404 39.48 -16.25 -21.53
C GLU A 404 37.94 -16.16 -21.50
N GLN A 405 37.22 -17.26 -21.24
CA GLN A 405 35.76 -17.26 -21.08
C GLN A 405 35.30 -16.42 -19.88
N ALA A 406 35.99 -16.52 -18.74
CA ALA A 406 35.66 -15.70 -17.57
C ALA A 406 35.91 -14.21 -17.84
N MET A 407 37.00 -13.87 -18.54
CA MET A 407 37.33 -12.50 -18.93
C MET A 407 36.33 -11.93 -19.95
N MET A 408 35.84 -12.76 -20.88
CA MET A 408 34.73 -12.37 -21.76
C MET A 408 33.46 -12.03 -20.94
N GLY A 409 33.12 -12.85 -19.95
CA GLY A 409 32.00 -12.57 -19.04
C GLY A 409 32.18 -11.27 -18.24
N ALA A 410 33.38 -11.05 -17.71
CA ALA A 410 33.73 -9.85 -16.93
C ALA A 410 33.74 -8.56 -17.76
N GLY A 411 34.08 -8.63 -19.05
CA GLY A 411 34.00 -7.47 -19.95
C GLY A 411 32.59 -7.20 -20.49
N GLU A 412 31.78 -8.24 -20.70
CA GLU A 412 30.41 -8.09 -21.19
C GLU A 412 29.46 -7.50 -20.12
N SER A 413 29.69 -7.79 -18.83
CA SER A 413 28.90 -7.23 -17.72
C SER A 413 28.87 -5.68 -17.71
N PRO A 414 30.01 -4.96 -17.64
CA PRO A 414 30.00 -3.50 -17.68
C PRO A 414 29.53 -2.95 -19.04
N LEU A 415 29.74 -3.67 -20.15
CA LEU A 415 29.20 -3.25 -21.45
C LEU A 415 27.67 -3.29 -21.46
N ARG A 416 27.06 -4.31 -20.84
CA ARG A 416 25.62 -4.41 -20.63
C ARG A 416 25.10 -3.25 -19.77
N VAL A 417 25.79 -2.92 -18.67
CA VAL A 417 25.46 -1.76 -17.83
C VAL A 417 25.47 -0.46 -18.65
N ALA A 418 26.47 -0.28 -19.52
CA ALA A 418 26.56 0.89 -20.39
C ALA A 418 25.39 0.97 -21.38
N ARG A 419 25.03 -0.15 -22.03
CA ARG A 419 23.88 -0.22 -22.96
C ARG A 419 22.56 0.11 -22.26
N LEU A 420 22.30 -0.53 -21.11
CA LEU A 420 21.09 -0.32 -20.33
C LEU A 420 20.99 1.12 -19.83
N SER A 421 22.09 1.69 -19.34
CA SER A 421 22.12 3.08 -18.88
C SER A 421 21.92 4.09 -20.01
N ARG A 422 22.39 3.78 -21.23
CA ARG A 422 22.05 4.57 -22.43
C ARG A 422 20.55 4.53 -22.71
N ASP A 423 19.93 3.35 -22.64
CA ASP A 423 18.49 3.22 -22.85
C ASP A 423 17.70 4.03 -21.80
N VAL A 424 18.15 4.06 -20.55
CA VAL A 424 17.60 4.94 -19.50
C VAL A 424 17.73 6.42 -19.89
N ALA A 425 18.89 6.87 -20.37
CA ALA A 425 19.08 8.27 -20.80
C ALA A 425 18.10 8.66 -21.92
N ARG A 426 17.83 7.76 -22.87
CA ARG A 426 16.82 7.98 -23.92
C ARG A 426 15.41 8.14 -23.35
N LEU A 427 15.04 7.30 -22.38
CA LEU A 427 13.75 7.41 -21.69
C LEU A 427 13.63 8.70 -20.87
N ALA A 428 14.69 9.07 -20.14
CA ALA A 428 14.77 10.33 -19.40
C ALA A 428 14.55 11.52 -20.33
N ARG A 429 15.18 11.50 -21.51
CA ARG A 429 15.02 12.55 -22.53
C ARG A 429 13.61 12.66 -23.10
N ARG A 430 12.91 11.52 -23.27
CA ARG A 430 11.49 11.49 -23.67
C ARG A 430 10.64 12.14 -22.59
N ILE A 431 10.67 11.60 -21.37
CA ILE A 431 9.76 12.05 -20.30
C ILE A 431 10.07 13.48 -19.82
N VAL A 432 11.32 13.94 -19.83
CA VAL A 432 11.65 15.33 -19.45
C VAL A 432 11.07 16.35 -20.42
N ALA A 433 10.82 15.99 -21.69
CA ALA A 433 10.23 16.91 -22.66
C ALA A 433 8.73 17.15 -22.39
N VAL A 434 8.00 16.13 -21.92
CA VAL A 434 6.54 16.14 -21.89
C VAL A 434 5.93 15.99 -20.50
N GLY A 435 6.64 15.34 -19.58
CA GLY A 435 6.16 14.93 -18.27
C GLY A 435 6.02 16.05 -17.27
N ASN A 436 5.82 15.69 -16.00
CA ASN A 436 5.50 16.62 -14.94
C ASN A 436 6.60 17.68 -14.73
N VAL A 437 6.25 18.97 -14.97
CA VAL A 437 7.16 20.12 -14.79
C VAL A 437 7.78 20.16 -13.39
N ASN A 438 7.05 19.76 -12.35
CA ASN A 438 7.57 19.81 -10.98
C ASN A 438 8.66 18.77 -10.68
N ALA A 439 8.87 17.81 -11.60
CA ALA A 439 9.87 16.74 -11.48
C ALA A 439 10.96 16.84 -12.56
N VAL A 440 11.08 17.97 -13.27
CA VAL A 440 12.08 18.12 -14.35
C VAL A 440 13.51 18.11 -13.83
N THR A 441 13.74 18.56 -12.59
CA THR A 441 15.05 18.46 -11.91
C THR A 441 15.43 17.00 -11.62
N ASP A 442 14.44 16.16 -11.29
CA ASP A 442 14.66 14.73 -11.10
C ASP A 442 15.03 14.06 -12.43
N GLY A 443 14.35 14.44 -13.52
CA GLY A 443 14.68 13.95 -14.86
C GLY A 443 16.05 14.44 -15.37
N ALA A 444 16.46 15.67 -15.06
CA ALA A 444 17.83 16.14 -15.31
C ALA A 444 18.86 15.32 -14.55
N SER A 445 18.60 15.07 -13.27
CA SER A 445 19.46 14.22 -12.43
C SER A 445 19.54 12.80 -12.99
N ALA A 446 18.44 12.25 -13.52
CA ALA A 446 18.44 10.95 -14.19
C ALA A 446 19.36 10.92 -15.42
N GLY A 447 19.33 11.95 -16.27
CA GLY A 447 20.21 12.06 -17.44
C GLY A 447 21.70 12.11 -17.07
N ILE A 448 22.04 12.93 -16.07
CA ILE A 448 23.42 13.05 -15.56
C ILE A 448 23.89 11.71 -14.98
N MET A 449 23.06 11.07 -14.15
CA MET A 449 23.39 9.79 -13.52
C MET A 449 23.54 8.66 -14.55
N ALA A 450 22.70 8.64 -15.59
CA ALA A 450 22.82 7.68 -16.67
C ALA A 450 24.14 7.86 -17.45
N HIS A 451 24.55 9.11 -17.72
CA HIS A 451 25.84 9.38 -18.34
C HIS A 451 27.01 8.98 -17.42
N ALA A 452 26.96 9.31 -16.14
CA ALA A 452 27.95 8.90 -15.16
C ALA A 452 28.09 7.36 -15.09
N ALA A 453 26.97 6.65 -15.14
CA ALA A 453 26.96 5.19 -15.21
C ALA A 453 27.66 4.65 -16.47
N VAL A 454 27.35 5.20 -17.65
CA VAL A 454 28.04 4.82 -18.90
C VAL A 454 29.53 5.16 -18.83
N GLN A 455 29.89 6.32 -18.30
CA GLN A 455 31.28 6.74 -18.16
C GLN A 455 32.07 5.80 -17.24
N ALA A 456 31.55 5.49 -16.06
CA ALA A 456 32.17 4.54 -15.13
C ALA A 456 32.23 3.12 -15.70
N ALA A 457 31.15 2.63 -16.31
CA ALA A 457 31.12 1.33 -16.97
C ALA A 457 32.14 1.25 -18.13
N SER A 458 32.33 2.33 -18.89
CA SER A 458 33.27 2.36 -20.01
C SER A 458 34.72 2.13 -19.61
N LEU A 459 35.11 2.58 -18.41
CA LEU A 459 36.45 2.34 -17.88
C LEU A 459 36.64 0.85 -17.57
N ASN A 460 35.61 0.21 -17.00
CA ASN A 460 35.61 -1.22 -16.71
C ASN A 460 35.59 -2.08 -18.00
N VAL A 461 34.89 -1.65 -19.05
CA VAL A 461 34.96 -2.32 -20.36
C VAL A 461 36.38 -2.23 -20.93
N LYS A 462 36.98 -1.03 -20.91
CA LYS A 462 38.31 -0.79 -21.51
C LYS A 462 39.41 -1.57 -20.81
N ILE A 463 39.41 -1.67 -19.47
CA ILE A 463 40.42 -2.42 -18.74
C ILE A 463 40.30 -3.94 -18.99
N ASN A 464 39.07 -4.47 -19.07
CA ASN A 464 38.85 -5.88 -19.41
C ASN A 464 39.24 -6.18 -20.87
N ALA A 465 38.92 -5.27 -21.81
CA ALA A 465 39.28 -5.42 -23.22
C ALA A 465 40.80 -5.49 -23.44
N GLN A 466 41.60 -4.74 -22.66
CA GLN A 466 43.07 -4.82 -22.73
C GLN A 466 43.64 -6.19 -22.36
N SER A 467 42.90 -6.95 -21.55
CA SER A 467 43.34 -8.24 -21.03
C SER A 467 42.77 -9.43 -21.82
N LEU A 468 41.99 -9.15 -22.88
CA LEU A 468 41.34 -10.16 -23.73
C LEU A 468 42.30 -10.63 -24.83
N GLN A 469 42.35 -11.93 -25.12
CA GLN A 469 43.16 -12.44 -26.24
C GLN A 469 42.50 -12.12 -27.59
N ASN A 470 41.17 -12.16 -27.65
CA ASN A 470 40.41 -11.81 -28.85
C ASN A 470 40.45 -10.29 -29.14
N GLN A 471 41.44 -9.86 -29.93
CA GLN A 471 41.64 -8.44 -30.27
C GLN A 471 40.50 -7.84 -31.11
N GLU A 472 39.82 -8.66 -31.92
CA GLU A 472 38.66 -8.19 -32.70
C GLU A 472 37.49 -7.84 -31.78
N LEU A 473 37.18 -8.72 -30.82
CA LEU A 473 36.13 -8.48 -29.83
C LEU A 473 36.49 -7.31 -28.90
N ALA A 474 37.75 -7.23 -28.45
CA ALA A 474 38.24 -6.10 -27.66
C ALA A 474 38.07 -4.76 -28.40
N GLY A 475 38.45 -4.73 -29.69
CA GLY A 475 38.27 -3.56 -30.54
C GLY A 475 36.80 -3.16 -30.71
N ALA A 476 35.91 -4.15 -30.92
CA ALA A 476 34.47 -3.93 -31.04
C ALA A 476 33.87 -3.32 -29.76
N TRP A 477 34.21 -3.86 -28.58
CA TRP A 477 33.76 -3.34 -27.30
C TRP A 477 34.22 -1.91 -27.03
N VAL A 478 35.49 -1.60 -27.32
CA VAL A 478 36.03 -0.24 -27.15
C VAL A 478 35.33 0.75 -28.08
N ALA A 479 35.12 0.38 -29.35
CA ALA A 479 34.40 1.21 -30.31
C ALA A 479 32.95 1.47 -29.85
N GLU A 480 32.25 0.42 -29.42
CA GLU A 480 30.88 0.53 -28.96
C GLU A 480 30.75 1.43 -27.72
N VAL A 481 31.58 1.22 -26.70
CA VAL A 481 31.46 1.99 -25.46
C VAL A 481 31.83 3.46 -25.64
N ASN A 482 32.73 3.79 -26.58
CA ASN A 482 33.02 5.18 -26.95
C ASN A 482 31.83 5.84 -27.65
N ALA A 483 31.10 5.10 -28.50
CA ALA A 483 29.87 5.59 -29.12
C ALA A 483 28.78 5.84 -28.06
N LEU A 484 28.58 4.90 -27.14
CA LEU A 484 27.63 5.05 -26.01
C LEU A 484 27.99 6.24 -25.12
N LEU A 485 29.28 6.45 -24.83
CA LEU A 485 29.74 7.58 -24.02
C LEU A 485 29.42 8.92 -24.67
N THR A 486 29.64 9.03 -25.98
CA THR A 486 29.33 10.25 -26.75
C THR A 486 27.82 10.48 -26.78
N GLU A 487 27.04 9.45 -27.14
CA GLU A 487 25.57 9.54 -27.18
C GLU A 487 24.98 9.96 -25.84
N THR A 488 25.42 9.35 -24.73
CA THR A 488 24.86 9.66 -23.41
C THR A 488 25.27 11.04 -22.89
N ARG A 489 26.44 11.55 -23.27
CA ARG A 489 26.83 12.92 -22.96
C ARG A 489 25.89 13.92 -23.62
N ASP A 490 25.68 13.75 -24.93
CA ASP A 490 24.80 14.63 -25.70
C ASP A 490 23.35 14.57 -25.18
N LEU A 491 22.89 13.38 -24.79
CA LEU A 491 21.58 13.21 -24.14
C LEU A 491 21.53 13.94 -22.81
N ALA A 492 22.53 13.78 -21.93
CA ALA A 492 22.54 14.44 -20.62
C ALA A 492 22.49 15.97 -20.75
N ASP A 493 23.31 16.54 -21.63
CA ASP A 493 23.34 17.98 -21.90
C ASP A 493 21.97 18.47 -22.41
N ALA A 494 21.35 17.73 -23.34
CA ALA A 494 20.03 18.06 -23.85
C ALA A 494 18.93 17.96 -22.77
N ILE A 495 18.97 16.95 -21.91
CA ILE A 495 18.01 16.78 -20.82
C ILE A 495 18.10 17.97 -19.85
N VAL A 496 19.32 18.34 -19.44
CA VAL A 496 19.56 19.47 -18.52
C VAL A 496 19.04 20.78 -19.13
N ALA A 497 19.31 21.02 -20.41
CA ALA A 497 18.82 22.22 -21.11
C ALA A 497 17.28 22.30 -21.09
N ILE A 498 16.59 21.19 -21.35
CA ILE A 498 15.12 21.14 -21.36
C ILE A 498 14.55 21.31 -19.96
N ALA A 499 15.17 20.68 -18.96
CA ALA A 499 14.74 20.85 -17.58
C ALA A 499 14.86 22.31 -17.13
N GLY A 500 15.95 22.99 -17.49
CA GLY A 500 16.12 24.42 -17.21
C GLY A 500 15.08 25.29 -17.91
N GLU A 501 14.76 25.01 -19.17
CA GLU A 501 13.69 25.71 -19.90
C GLU A 501 12.31 25.49 -19.30
N ARG A 502 11.94 24.22 -19.04
CA ARG A 502 10.61 23.86 -18.53
C ARG A 502 10.43 24.21 -17.06
N GLY A 503 11.50 24.19 -16.27
CA GLY A 503 11.50 24.48 -14.85
C GLY A 503 11.72 25.95 -14.49
N GLY A 504 12.17 26.77 -15.45
CA GLY A 504 12.33 28.22 -15.26
C GLY A 504 13.54 28.64 -14.40
N PHE A 505 14.64 27.87 -14.43
CA PHE A 505 15.83 28.12 -13.61
C PHE A 505 17.13 28.30 -14.42
N ARG A 506 17.04 29.00 -15.56
CA ARG A 506 18.21 29.32 -16.40
C ARG A 506 19.15 30.36 -15.80
#